data_AF-A0A9E0DFG7-F1
#
_entry.id   AF-A0A9E0DFG7-F1
#
_cell.length_a   1.000
_cell.length_b   1.000
_cell.length_c   1.000
_cell.angle_alpha   90.00
_cell.angle_beta   90.00
_cell.angle_gamma   90.00
#
_symmetry.space_group_name_H-M   'P 1'
#
loop_
_entity.id
_entity.type
_entity.pdbx_description
1 polymer ?
#
loop_
_entity_poly.entity_id
_entity_poly.type
_entity_poly.pdbx_seq_one_letter_code
_entity_poly.pdbx_strand_id
1 'polypeptide(L)'
;MTTPEPLIPKHGGYRNLRSFQIAQLTFDVTVRFCDRYVSKFSRTHDQMVQAARSGVQNIAEGSQASGTSKKMELKLTNVARASLEELRLDYEDFLRQRDLPLWDRSDPRRQNLINRRCTTADQVARWVKECRDSGLGGQSGPGGRSAPISSTPSTQSTESTPSTPPTYPEISANAALVLIAVACGLLDRQIAAQAKAFEDEGGFTERLYRVRTDRRRRKP
;
A
#
# COMPACT_ATOMS: atom_id res chain seq x y z
N MET A 1 -21.79 -2.61 -38.94
CA MET A 1 -20.87 -3.78 -39.04
C MET A 1 -20.12 -3.91 -37.72
N THR A 2 -20.39 -4.94 -36.92
CA THR A 2 -19.65 -5.20 -35.67
C THR A 2 -18.24 -5.69 -36.02
N THR A 3 -17.22 -4.95 -35.59
CA THR A 3 -15.81 -5.36 -35.73
C THR A 3 -15.59 -6.74 -35.11
N PRO A 4 -14.83 -7.66 -35.75
CA PRO A 4 -14.53 -8.96 -35.17
C PRO A 4 -13.87 -8.81 -33.81
N GLU A 5 -14.34 -9.56 -32.82
CA GLU A 5 -13.72 -9.60 -31.50
C GLU A 5 -12.26 -10.10 -31.64
N PRO A 6 -11.24 -9.33 -31.21
CA PRO A 6 -9.86 -9.76 -31.30
C PRO A 6 -9.59 -10.92 -30.34
N LEU A 7 -8.82 -11.91 -30.79
CA LEU A 7 -8.52 -13.11 -29.99
C LEU A 7 -7.82 -12.77 -28.67
N ILE A 8 -6.86 -11.85 -28.73
CA ILE A 8 -6.15 -11.34 -27.57
C ILE A 8 -6.72 -9.95 -27.25
N PRO A 9 -7.38 -9.76 -26.10
CA PRO A 9 -7.88 -8.46 -25.68
C PRO A 9 -6.72 -7.51 -25.34
N LYS A 10 -7.02 -6.21 -25.24
CA LYS A 10 -6.05 -5.23 -24.73
C LYS A 10 -5.61 -5.63 -23.32
N HIS A 11 -4.32 -5.62 -23.07
CA HIS A 11 -3.69 -6.03 -21.80
C HIS A 11 -2.42 -5.21 -21.56
N GLY A 12 -1.78 -5.38 -20.39
CA GLY A 12 -0.49 -4.74 -20.10
C GLY A 12 -0.55 -3.25 -19.73
N GLY A 13 -1.75 -2.70 -19.50
CA GLY A 13 -1.97 -1.30 -19.10
C GLY A 13 -1.61 -0.96 -17.65
N TYR A 14 -0.76 -1.74 -16.99
CA TYR A 14 -0.51 -1.68 -15.54
C TYR A 14 -0.03 -0.31 -15.04
N ARG A 15 0.68 0.46 -15.88
CA ARG A 15 1.16 1.82 -15.52
C ARG A 15 0.03 2.79 -15.16
N ASN A 16 -1.18 2.52 -15.64
CA ASN A 16 -2.38 3.32 -15.35
C ASN A 16 -3.11 2.86 -14.08
N LEU A 17 -2.73 1.71 -13.49
CA LEU A 17 -3.35 1.21 -12.28
C LEU A 17 -2.86 2.01 -11.08
N ARG A 18 -3.80 2.47 -10.24
CA ARG A 18 -3.46 3.13 -8.98
C ARG A 18 -2.73 2.18 -8.02
N SER A 19 -3.10 0.89 -8.00
CA SER A 19 -2.41 -0.15 -7.24
C SER A 19 -0.92 -0.22 -7.62
N PHE A 20 -0.61 -0.23 -8.92
CA PHE A 20 0.76 -0.21 -9.42
C PHE A 20 1.51 1.06 -9.00
N GLN A 21 0.91 2.24 -9.20
CA GLN A 21 1.55 3.52 -8.89
C GLN A 21 1.90 3.65 -7.39
N ILE A 22 0.98 3.26 -6.50
CA ILE A 22 1.24 3.31 -5.06
C ILE A 22 2.22 2.22 -4.64
N ALA A 23 2.12 1.00 -5.17
CA ALA A 23 3.10 -0.05 -4.89
C ALA A 23 4.52 0.36 -5.33
N GLN A 24 4.65 1.02 -6.48
CA GLN A 24 5.93 1.55 -6.97
C GLN A 24 6.48 2.64 -6.05
N LEU A 25 5.63 3.57 -5.60
CA LEU A 25 6.03 4.55 -4.60
C LEU A 25 6.48 3.89 -3.29
N THR A 26 5.76 2.88 -2.82
CA THR A 26 6.13 2.09 -1.64
C THR A 26 7.53 1.49 -1.83
N PHE A 27 7.80 0.87 -2.99
CA PHE A 27 9.12 0.34 -3.31
C PHE A 27 10.23 1.40 -3.22
N ASP A 28 10.05 2.56 -3.86
CA ASP A 28 11.05 3.63 -3.83
C ASP A 28 11.28 4.18 -2.41
N VAL A 29 10.21 4.29 -1.60
CA VAL A 29 10.30 4.67 -0.19
C VAL A 29 11.02 3.61 0.63
N THR A 30 10.74 2.33 0.39
CA THR A 30 11.37 1.21 1.10
C THR A 30 12.86 1.13 0.82
N VAL A 31 13.30 1.29 -0.43
CA VAL A 31 14.74 1.33 -0.75
C VAL A 31 15.44 2.42 0.06
N ARG A 32 14.92 3.65 0.03
CA ARG A 32 15.51 4.77 0.78
C ARG A 32 15.46 4.57 2.29
N PHE A 33 14.37 3.98 2.79
CA PHE A 33 14.22 3.68 4.20
C PHE A 33 15.27 2.65 4.66
N CYS A 34 15.40 1.55 3.94
CA CYS A 34 16.36 0.49 4.23
C CYS A 34 17.78 1.02 4.17
N ASP A 35 18.15 1.78 3.13
CA ASP A 35 19.48 2.38 3.00
C ASP A 35 19.85 3.34 4.14
N ARG A 36 18.85 3.93 4.79
CA ARG A 36 19.04 4.93 5.84
C ARG A 36 18.98 4.37 7.26
N TYR A 37 18.08 3.41 7.51
CA TYR A 37 17.72 2.99 8.86
C TYR A 37 17.93 1.50 9.14
N VAL A 38 18.24 0.70 8.11
CA VAL A 38 18.51 -0.72 8.23
C VAL A 38 19.95 -0.98 7.81
N SER A 39 20.66 -1.84 8.53
CA SER A 39 22.03 -2.19 8.17
C SER A 39 22.07 -2.81 6.79
N LYS A 40 22.92 -2.30 5.89
CA LYS A 40 23.10 -2.82 4.53
C LYS A 40 23.57 -4.27 4.46
N PHE A 41 24.11 -4.79 5.56
CA PHE A 41 24.58 -6.17 5.66
C PHE A 41 23.59 -7.08 6.39
N SER A 42 22.42 -6.57 6.78
CA SER A 42 21.40 -7.40 7.42
C SER A 42 20.50 -8.05 6.38
N ARG A 43 20.13 -9.30 6.65
CA ARG A 43 19.12 -10.03 5.87
C ARG A 43 17.78 -9.28 5.80
N THR A 44 17.44 -8.53 6.84
CA THR A 44 16.22 -7.70 6.88
C THR A 44 16.21 -6.63 5.80
N HIS A 45 17.36 -6.01 5.47
CA HIS A 45 17.43 -5.03 4.38
C HIS A 45 17.02 -5.68 3.06
N ASP A 46 17.66 -6.80 2.71
CA ASP A 46 17.39 -7.54 1.48
C ASP A 46 15.93 -8.02 1.41
N GLN A 47 15.40 -8.57 2.52
CA GLN A 47 14.03 -9.08 2.60
C GLN A 47 13.00 -7.98 2.38
N MET A 48 13.14 -6.83 3.03
CA MET A 48 12.22 -5.70 2.86
C MET A 48 12.24 -5.19 1.42
N VAL A 49 13.43 -4.96 0.85
CA VAL A 49 13.57 -4.46 -0.53
C VAL A 49 13.00 -5.48 -1.53
N GLN A 50 13.23 -6.77 -1.32
CA GLN A 50 12.72 -7.82 -2.19
C GLN A 50 11.20 -7.97 -2.10
N ALA A 51 10.60 -7.91 -0.90
CA ALA A 51 9.16 -7.95 -0.72
C ALA A 51 8.48 -6.77 -1.44
N ALA A 52 9.02 -5.56 -1.26
CA ALA A 52 8.54 -4.37 -1.95
C ALA A 52 8.65 -4.49 -3.50
N ARG A 53 9.79 -4.98 -4.00
CA ARG A 53 10.01 -5.22 -5.44
C ARG A 53 9.02 -6.26 -5.99
N SER A 54 8.86 -7.37 -5.28
CA SER A 54 7.93 -8.45 -5.64
C SER A 54 6.50 -7.93 -5.77
N GLY A 55 6.06 -7.07 -4.86
CA GLY A 55 4.74 -6.42 -4.92
C GLY A 55 4.51 -5.70 -6.25
N VAL A 56 5.46 -4.88 -6.69
CA VAL A 56 5.35 -4.10 -7.95
C VAL A 56 5.39 -5.01 -9.19
N GLN A 57 6.31 -5.97 -9.20
CA GLN A 57 6.54 -6.83 -10.36
C GLN A 57 5.35 -7.74 -10.65
N ASN A 58 4.78 -8.35 -9.62
CA ASN A 58 3.64 -9.23 -9.79
C ASN A 58 2.39 -8.50 -10.34
N ILE A 59 2.21 -7.21 -10.02
CA ILE A 59 1.14 -6.39 -10.65
C ILE A 59 1.40 -6.22 -12.14
N ALA A 60 2.63 -5.90 -12.52
CA ALA A 60 3.00 -5.71 -13.92
C ALA A 60 2.89 -7.02 -14.72
N GLU A 61 3.45 -8.10 -14.20
CA GLU A 61 3.41 -9.43 -14.81
C GLU A 61 1.98 -9.95 -14.93
N GLY A 62 1.17 -9.81 -13.87
CA GLY A 62 -0.25 -10.17 -13.90
C GLY A 62 -1.01 -9.43 -14.99
N SER A 63 -0.78 -8.12 -15.11
CA SER A 63 -1.41 -7.31 -16.16
C SER A 63 -0.95 -7.68 -17.57
N GLN A 64 0.32 -8.06 -17.76
CA GLN A 64 0.82 -8.54 -19.05
C GLN A 64 0.20 -9.91 -19.41
N ALA A 65 0.11 -10.82 -18.44
CA ALA A 65 -0.50 -12.14 -18.64
C ALA A 65 -2.01 -12.09 -18.88
N SER A 66 -2.69 -11.00 -18.49
CA SER A 66 -4.16 -10.86 -18.57
C SER A 66 -4.77 -11.05 -19.96
N GLY A 67 -3.98 -10.84 -21.02
CA GLY A 67 -4.41 -11.05 -22.41
C GLY A 67 -4.60 -12.52 -22.76
N THR A 68 -3.91 -13.43 -22.08
CA THR A 68 -3.90 -14.87 -22.40
C THR A 68 -4.31 -15.74 -21.22
N SER A 69 -4.25 -15.24 -19.98
CA SER A 69 -4.63 -15.99 -18.79
C SER A 69 -5.13 -15.08 -17.66
N LYS A 70 -6.46 -15.00 -17.53
CA LYS A 70 -7.14 -14.36 -16.40
C LYS A 70 -6.84 -15.03 -15.06
N LYS A 71 -6.69 -16.35 -15.06
CA LYS A 71 -6.27 -17.12 -13.87
C LYS A 71 -4.88 -16.70 -13.40
N MET A 72 -3.93 -16.51 -14.33
CA MET A 72 -2.58 -16.05 -13.98
C MET A 72 -2.60 -14.60 -13.49
N GLU A 73 -3.36 -13.73 -14.16
CA GLU A 73 -3.56 -12.34 -13.73
C GLU A 73 -4.04 -12.27 -12.27
N LEU A 74 -5.08 -13.02 -11.92
CA LEU A 74 -5.63 -13.07 -10.56
C LEU A 74 -4.61 -13.62 -9.56
N LYS A 75 -3.89 -14.69 -9.93
CA LYS A 75 -2.87 -15.30 -9.08
C LYS A 75 -1.74 -14.31 -8.77
N LEU A 76 -1.17 -13.67 -9.78
CA LEU A 76 -0.07 -12.73 -9.60
C LEU A 76 -0.53 -11.48 -8.83
N THR A 77 -1.75 -11.00 -9.05
CA THR A 77 -2.30 -9.89 -8.25
C THR A 77 -2.42 -10.28 -6.76
N ASN A 78 -2.79 -11.52 -6.45
CA ASN A 78 -2.77 -12.04 -5.07
C ASN A 78 -1.36 -12.16 -4.49
N VAL A 79 -0.37 -12.61 -5.27
CA VAL A 79 1.04 -12.65 -4.83
C VAL A 79 1.55 -11.23 -4.54
N ALA A 80 1.20 -10.25 -5.37
CA ALA A 80 1.54 -8.85 -5.14
C ALA A 80 1.00 -8.35 -3.78
N ARG A 81 -0.26 -8.67 -3.46
CA ARG A 81 -0.84 -8.35 -2.14
C ARG A 81 0.00 -9.01 -1.06
N ALA A 82 0.21 -10.33 -1.13
CA ALA A 82 0.95 -11.07 -0.10
C ALA A 82 2.35 -10.50 0.14
N SER A 83 3.09 -10.10 -0.91
CA SER A 83 4.40 -9.47 -0.75
C SER A 83 4.33 -8.11 -0.03
N LEU A 84 3.28 -7.31 -0.24
CA LEU A 84 3.09 -6.07 0.51
C LEU A 84 2.66 -6.32 1.96
N GLU A 85 1.98 -7.43 2.24
CA GLU A 85 1.64 -7.86 3.59
C GLU A 85 2.89 -8.31 4.37
N GLU A 86 3.79 -9.06 3.73
CA GLU A 86 5.11 -9.39 4.29
C GLU A 86 5.89 -8.12 4.63
N LEU A 87 5.95 -7.17 3.69
CA LEU A 87 6.61 -5.88 3.92
C LEU A 87 5.97 -5.08 5.07
N ARG A 88 4.64 -5.17 5.24
CA ARG A 88 3.92 -4.54 6.37
C ARG A 88 4.47 -5.03 7.70
N LEU A 89 4.62 -6.36 7.84
CA LEU A 89 5.12 -6.98 9.05
C LEU A 89 6.56 -6.56 9.35
N ASP A 90 7.42 -6.44 8.33
CA ASP A 90 8.80 -5.97 8.51
C ASP A 90 8.86 -4.53 9.08
N TYR A 91 7.98 -3.63 8.62
CA TYR A 91 7.89 -2.27 9.16
C TYR A 91 7.32 -2.24 10.60
N GLU A 92 6.32 -3.07 10.88
CA GLU A 92 5.77 -3.21 12.24
C GLU A 92 6.82 -3.75 13.21
N ASP A 93 7.61 -4.73 12.78
CA ASP A 93 8.75 -5.26 13.54
C ASP A 93 9.86 -4.23 13.71
N PHE A 94 10.17 -3.43 12.68
CA PHE A 94 11.14 -2.34 12.79
C PHE A 94 10.76 -1.37 13.90
N LEU A 95 9.48 -0.96 13.96
CA LEU A 95 8.96 -0.06 14.99
C LEU A 95 9.00 -0.71 16.37
N ARG A 96 8.44 -1.93 16.49
CA ARG A 96 8.35 -2.68 17.75
C ARG A 96 9.70 -2.97 18.38
N GLN A 97 10.69 -3.38 17.58
CA GLN A 97 12.04 -3.72 18.08
C GLN A 97 12.85 -2.50 18.53
N ARG A 98 12.44 -1.28 18.15
CA ARG A 98 13.10 -0.01 18.47
C ARG A 98 12.30 0.86 19.44
N ASP A 99 11.22 0.30 20.00
CA ASP A 99 10.30 1.01 20.88
C ASP A 99 9.76 2.32 20.26
N LEU A 100 9.49 2.28 18.95
CA LEU A 100 8.95 3.41 18.21
C LEU A 100 7.42 3.28 18.09
N PRO A 101 6.65 4.36 18.30
CA PRO A 101 5.19 4.33 18.19
C PRO A 101 4.68 3.89 16.82
N LEU A 102 3.76 2.93 16.82
CA LEU A 102 2.90 2.62 15.67
C LEU A 102 1.66 3.51 15.71
N TRP A 103 1.36 4.19 14.60
CA TRP A 103 0.21 5.08 14.53
C TRP A 103 -1.11 4.30 14.44
N ASP A 104 -2.05 4.65 15.33
CA ASP A 104 -3.42 4.15 15.24
C ASP A 104 -4.09 4.57 13.90
N ARG A 105 -5.15 3.86 13.51
CA ARG A 105 -5.93 4.16 12.29
C ARG A 105 -6.51 5.58 12.29
N SER A 106 -6.81 6.14 13.45
CA SER A 106 -7.36 7.48 13.60
C SER A 106 -6.32 8.60 13.58
N ASP A 107 -5.02 8.27 13.53
CA ASP A 107 -3.96 9.28 13.57
C ASP A 107 -4.07 10.24 12.36
N PRO A 108 -4.18 11.57 12.60
CA PRO A 108 -4.41 12.55 11.55
C PRO A 108 -3.27 12.61 10.51
N ARG A 109 -2.05 12.21 10.89
CA ARG A 109 -0.90 12.15 9.97
C ARG A 109 -1.14 11.12 8.87
N ARG A 110 -1.84 10.01 9.17
CA ARG A 110 -2.19 9.00 8.16
C ARG A 110 -3.08 9.61 7.07
N GLN A 111 -4.15 10.29 7.49
CA GLN A 111 -5.08 10.91 6.54
C GLN A 111 -4.41 12.07 5.78
N ASN A 112 -3.56 12.84 6.45
CA ASN A 112 -2.81 13.92 5.84
C ASN A 112 -1.89 13.43 4.71
N LEU A 113 -1.15 12.34 4.93
CA LEU A 113 -0.32 11.72 3.89
C LEU A 113 -1.14 11.24 2.69
N ILE A 114 -2.28 10.57 2.95
CA ILE A 114 -3.19 10.11 1.90
C ILE A 114 -3.71 11.29 1.06
N ASN A 115 -4.09 12.39 1.72
CA ASN A 115 -4.57 13.59 1.05
C ASN A 115 -3.50 14.29 0.20
N ARG A 116 -2.21 14.15 0.58
CA ARG A 116 -1.08 14.72 -0.17
C ARG A 116 -0.91 14.09 -1.54
N ARG A 117 -1.40 12.86 -1.74
CA ARG A 117 -1.30 12.09 -3.00
C ARG A 117 0.11 12.11 -3.58
N CYS A 118 1.10 11.87 -2.74
CA CYS A 118 2.49 11.83 -3.15
C CYS A 118 2.68 10.85 -4.32
N THR A 119 3.50 11.23 -5.28
CA THR A 119 3.84 10.42 -6.46
C THR A 119 5.32 10.06 -6.51
N THR A 120 6.16 10.64 -5.62
CA THR A 120 7.59 10.35 -5.56
C THR A 120 8.07 10.22 -4.12
N ALA A 121 9.14 9.45 -3.91
CA ALA A 121 9.76 9.30 -2.60
C ALA A 121 10.30 10.63 -2.03
N ASP A 122 10.67 11.60 -2.88
CA ASP A 122 11.04 12.96 -2.43
C ASP A 122 9.87 13.73 -1.83
N GLN A 123 8.66 13.57 -2.39
CA GLN A 123 7.46 14.18 -1.84
C GLN A 123 7.12 13.57 -0.47
N VAL A 124 7.27 12.25 -0.32
CA VAL A 124 7.11 11.57 0.97
C VAL A 124 8.17 12.03 1.97
N ALA A 125 9.44 12.13 1.57
CA ALA A 125 10.51 12.61 2.44
C ALA A 125 10.30 14.06 2.90
N ARG A 126 9.82 14.94 2.01
CA ARG A 126 9.43 16.31 2.37
C ARG A 126 8.28 16.32 3.36
N TRP A 127 7.27 15.49 3.14
CA TRP A 127 6.16 15.34 4.08
C TRP A 127 6.62 14.82 5.47
N VAL A 128 7.53 13.85 5.50
CA VAL A 128 8.14 13.35 6.75
C VAL A 128 8.84 14.47 7.51
N LYS A 129 9.56 15.35 6.79
CA LYS A 129 10.20 16.54 7.38
C LYS A 129 9.18 17.52 7.93
N GLU A 130 8.15 17.86 7.15
CA GLU A 130 7.05 18.72 7.58
C GLU A 130 6.38 18.18 8.86
N CYS A 131 6.13 16.87 8.95
CA CYS A 131 5.55 16.24 10.14
C CYS A 131 6.45 16.34 11.38
N ARG A 132 7.76 16.19 11.21
CA ARG A 132 8.72 16.34 12.31
C ARG A 132 8.79 17.79 12.80
N ASP A 133 8.88 18.73 11.86
CA ASP A 133 9.05 20.15 12.15
C ASP A 133 7.77 20.77 12.74
N SER A 134 6.59 20.30 12.33
CA SER A 134 5.29 20.87 12.74
C SER A 134 4.76 20.31 14.08
N GLY A 135 5.42 19.33 14.70
CA GLY A 135 4.97 18.77 15.99
C GLY A 135 3.59 18.10 15.96
N LEU A 136 3.10 17.68 14.79
CA LEU A 136 1.76 17.08 14.59
C LEU A 136 1.53 15.73 15.34
N GLY A 137 2.51 15.27 16.13
CA GLY A 137 2.44 14.09 17.00
C GLY A 137 2.12 14.37 18.48
N GLY A 138 1.82 15.62 18.86
CA GLY A 138 1.72 16.02 20.28
C GLY A 138 0.32 16.11 20.90
N GLN A 139 -0.78 15.83 20.19
CA GLN A 139 -2.13 15.96 20.76
C GLN A 139 -2.89 14.63 20.79
N SER A 140 -2.58 13.82 21.79
CA SER A 140 -3.60 12.95 22.39
C SER A 140 -4.50 13.85 23.26
N GLY A 141 -5.67 14.22 22.73
CA GLY A 141 -6.62 15.07 23.44
C GLY A 141 -7.29 14.36 24.62
N PRO A 142 -7.51 15.03 25.78
CA PRO A 142 -8.36 14.49 26.82
C PRO A 142 -9.83 14.75 26.48
N GLY A 143 -10.59 13.67 26.35
CA GLY A 143 -12.05 13.73 26.21
C GLY A 143 -12.71 14.30 27.47
N GLY A 144 -13.36 15.45 27.29
CA GLY A 144 -14.52 16.01 27.99
C GLY A 144 -14.86 15.63 29.44
N ARG A 145 -15.06 16.65 30.28
CA ARG A 145 -16.39 17.06 30.79
C ARG A 145 -16.30 18.30 31.70
N SER A 146 -17.21 19.24 31.47
CA SER A 146 -17.47 20.41 32.31
C SER A 146 -18.48 20.07 33.42
N ALA A 147 -18.18 20.40 34.69
CA ALA A 147 -19.11 20.86 35.75
C ALA A 147 -18.35 21.09 37.09
N PRO A 148 -18.85 21.94 38.01
CA PRO A 148 -18.00 22.80 38.86
C PRO A 148 -17.82 22.38 40.34
N ILE A 149 -16.70 22.87 40.89
CA ILE A 149 -16.37 23.31 42.27
C ILE A 149 -16.78 22.40 43.45
N SER A 150 -15.76 21.80 44.09
CA SER A 150 -15.67 21.68 45.56
C SER A 150 -14.19 21.61 45.97
N SER A 151 -13.87 22.36 47.01
CA SER A 151 -12.55 22.74 47.52
C SER A 151 -11.81 21.64 48.29
N THR A 152 -10.57 21.36 47.91
CA THR A 152 -9.47 20.87 48.79
C THR A 152 -8.11 21.23 48.16
N PRO A 153 -7.10 21.67 48.93
CA PRO A 153 -5.74 21.85 48.43
C PRO A 153 -4.91 20.60 48.76
N SER A 154 -4.53 19.83 47.74
CA SER A 154 -3.43 18.87 47.86
C SER A 154 -2.54 18.94 46.63
N THR A 155 -1.37 19.51 46.86
CA THR A 155 -0.18 19.50 46.02
C THR A 155 0.23 18.06 45.72
N GLN A 156 0.30 17.70 44.43
CA GLN A 156 1.46 17.04 43.81
C GLN A 156 1.21 16.82 42.32
N SER A 157 1.87 17.69 41.55
CA SER A 157 2.39 17.55 40.20
C SER A 157 2.12 16.21 39.51
N THR A 158 1.18 16.19 38.58
CA THR A 158 1.19 15.23 37.49
C THR A 158 2.40 15.55 36.62
N GLU A 159 3.49 14.81 36.80
CA GLU A 159 4.61 14.78 35.85
C GLU A 159 4.03 14.43 34.47
N SER A 160 3.94 15.45 33.62
CA SER A 160 3.68 15.24 32.21
C SER A 160 4.95 14.61 31.64
N THR A 161 4.90 13.32 31.33
CA THR A 161 5.99 12.63 30.64
C THR A 161 6.41 13.49 29.45
N PRO A 162 7.69 13.88 29.32
CA PRO A 162 8.14 14.64 28.16
C PRO A 162 7.89 13.75 26.95
N SER A 163 6.90 14.09 26.14
CA SER A 163 6.62 13.36 24.91
C SER A 163 7.80 13.65 23.98
N THR A 164 8.76 12.73 23.92
CA THR A 164 9.90 12.85 23.01
C THR A 164 9.35 13.12 21.60
N PRO A 165 9.84 14.16 20.91
CA PRO A 165 9.31 14.50 19.60
C PRO A 165 9.50 13.32 18.63
N PRO A 166 8.50 13.04 17.77
CA PRO A 166 8.54 11.88 16.89
C PRO A 166 9.78 11.92 15.99
N THR A 167 10.46 10.78 15.89
CA THR A 167 11.75 10.70 15.21
C THR A 167 11.57 10.48 13.70
N TYR A 168 12.58 10.81 12.89
CA TYR A 168 12.54 10.50 11.45
C TYR A 168 12.29 9.00 11.14
N PRO A 169 12.94 8.02 11.79
CA PRO A 169 12.66 6.61 11.54
C PRO A 169 11.22 6.22 11.88
N GLU A 170 10.66 6.74 12.99
CA GLU A 170 9.26 6.51 13.35
C GLU A 170 8.29 7.02 12.27
N ILE A 171 8.41 8.31 11.90
CA ILE A 171 7.52 8.93 10.91
C ILE A 171 7.66 8.25 9.55
N SER A 172 8.90 7.91 9.15
CA SER A 172 9.17 7.25 7.86
C SER A 172 8.58 5.84 7.79
N ALA A 173 8.73 5.04 8.85
CA ALA A 173 8.17 3.69 8.92
C ALA A 173 6.64 3.73 8.89
N ASN A 174 6.03 4.61 9.68
CA ASN A 174 4.57 4.78 9.67
C ASN A 174 4.04 5.32 8.32
N ALA A 175 4.78 6.22 7.66
CA ALA A 175 4.44 6.66 6.31
C ALA A 175 4.43 5.49 5.31
N ALA A 176 5.43 4.62 5.37
CA ALA A 176 5.48 3.42 4.54
C ALA A 176 4.30 2.48 4.83
N LEU A 177 3.95 2.25 6.10
CA LEU A 177 2.78 1.46 6.50
C LEU A 177 1.47 2.03 5.94
N VAL A 178 1.32 3.35 5.89
CA VAL A 178 0.15 3.99 5.26
C VAL A 178 0.11 3.72 3.76
N LEU A 179 1.24 3.86 3.05
CA LEU A 179 1.31 3.58 1.62
C LEU A 179 1.03 2.10 1.30
N ILE A 180 1.58 1.18 2.12
CA ILE A 180 1.31 -0.25 2.03
C ILE A 180 -0.19 -0.53 2.22
N ALA A 181 -0.81 0.05 3.25
CA ALA A 181 -2.25 -0.13 3.50
C ALA A 181 -3.11 0.36 2.32
N VAL A 182 -2.76 1.51 1.72
CA VAL A 182 -3.45 2.03 0.53
C VAL A 182 -3.25 1.09 -0.67
N ALA A 183 -2.04 0.59 -0.90
CA ALA A 183 -1.74 -0.34 -1.98
C ALA A 183 -2.50 -1.67 -1.81
N CYS A 184 -2.49 -2.26 -0.61
CA CYS A 184 -3.25 -3.48 -0.31
C CYS A 184 -4.75 -3.28 -0.55
N GLY A 185 -5.35 -2.19 -0.06
CA GLY A 185 -6.77 -1.91 -0.31
C GLY A 185 -7.12 -1.61 -1.78
N LEU A 186 -6.16 -1.19 -2.60
CA LEU A 186 -6.33 -1.09 -4.05
C LEU A 186 -6.22 -2.46 -4.72
N LEU A 187 -5.29 -3.31 -4.27
CA LEU A 187 -5.13 -4.68 -4.77
C LEU A 187 -6.34 -5.54 -4.43
N ASP A 188 -6.91 -5.45 -3.23
CA ASP A 188 -8.11 -6.18 -2.85
C ASP A 188 -9.28 -5.86 -3.79
N ARG A 189 -9.49 -4.57 -4.10
CA ARG A 189 -10.50 -4.13 -5.08
C ARG A 189 -10.19 -4.61 -6.49
N GLN A 190 -8.92 -4.63 -6.89
CA GLN A 190 -8.50 -5.15 -8.19
C GLN A 190 -8.75 -6.66 -8.31
N ILE A 191 -8.42 -7.44 -7.27
CA ILE A 191 -8.68 -8.89 -7.20
C ILE A 191 -10.17 -9.17 -7.30
N ALA A 192 -11.01 -8.44 -6.55
CA ALA A 192 -12.46 -8.59 -6.62
C ALA A 192 -13.00 -8.28 -8.03
N ALA A 193 -12.50 -7.22 -8.68
CA ALA A 193 -12.89 -6.87 -10.05
C ALA A 193 -12.44 -7.93 -11.08
N GLN A 194 -11.22 -8.47 -10.94
CA GLN A 194 -10.70 -9.53 -11.81
C GLN A 194 -11.47 -10.84 -11.62
N ALA A 195 -11.83 -11.20 -10.39
CA ALA A 195 -12.64 -12.38 -10.09
C ALA A 195 -14.02 -12.27 -10.73
N LYS A 196 -14.70 -11.12 -10.56
CA LYS A 196 -15.98 -10.86 -11.21
C LYS A 196 -15.90 -10.94 -12.73
N ALA A 197 -14.87 -10.33 -13.35
CA ALA A 197 -14.68 -10.40 -14.80
C ALA A 197 -14.42 -11.84 -15.27
N PHE A 198 -13.74 -12.66 -14.46
CA PHE A 198 -13.53 -14.07 -14.77
C PHE A 198 -14.84 -14.88 -14.73
N GLU A 199 -15.71 -14.60 -13.76
CA GLU A 199 -17.05 -15.20 -13.66
C GLU A 199 -17.95 -14.80 -14.84
N ASP A 200 -17.97 -13.51 -15.19
CA ASP A 200 -18.87 -12.95 -16.21
C ASP A 200 -18.44 -13.30 -17.65
N GLU A 201 -17.14 -13.24 -17.95
CA GLU A 201 -16.63 -13.36 -19.33
C GLU A 201 -16.03 -14.73 -19.67
N GLY A 202 -15.70 -15.53 -18.65
CA GLY A 202 -14.91 -16.74 -18.76
C GLY A 202 -13.42 -16.48 -19.01
N GLY A 203 -12.66 -17.56 -19.18
CA GLY A 203 -11.23 -17.52 -19.48
C GLY A 203 -10.92 -17.40 -20.97
N PHE A 204 -9.62 -17.51 -21.28
CA PHE A 204 -9.13 -17.48 -22.66
C PHE A 204 -9.61 -18.68 -23.49
N THR A 205 -9.79 -19.85 -22.86
CA THR A 205 -10.26 -21.07 -23.53
C THR A 205 -11.71 -20.92 -24.01
N GLU A 206 -12.57 -20.35 -23.17
CA GLU A 206 -13.97 -20.07 -23.45
C GLU A 206 -14.08 -19.03 -24.58
N ARG A 207 -13.26 -17.98 -24.53
CA ARG A 207 -13.14 -16.99 -25.61
C ARG A 207 -12.66 -17.59 -26.92
N LEU A 208 -11.62 -18.44 -26.88
CA LEU A 208 -11.13 -19.18 -28.04
C LEU A 208 -12.22 -20.03 -28.69
N TYR A 209 -13.00 -20.74 -27.87
CA TYR A 209 -14.11 -21.57 -28.35
C TYR A 209 -15.18 -20.72 -29.04
N ARG A 210 -15.58 -19.59 -28.44
CA ARG A 210 -16.53 -18.62 -29.02
C ARG A 210 -16.06 -18.08 -30.37
N VAL A 211 -14.83 -17.55 -30.43
CA VAL A 211 -14.23 -17.00 -31.67
C VAL A 211 -14.12 -18.07 -32.77
N ARG A 212 -13.74 -19.31 -32.43
CA ARG A 212 -13.70 -20.44 -33.38
C ARG A 212 -15.08 -20.78 -33.92
N THR A 213 -16.09 -20.79 -33.05
CA THR A 213 -17.48 -21.11 -33.41
C THR A 213 -18.05 -20.06 -34.35
N ASP A 214 -17.83 -18.78 -34.05
CA ASP A 214 -18.27 -17.68 -34.91
C ASP A 214 -17.56 -17.68 -36.26
N ARG A 215 -16.25 -17.98 -36.29
CA ARG A 215 -15.50 -18.10 -37.54
C ARG A 215 -16.00 -19.26 -38.41
N ARG A 216 -16.41 -20.39 -37.81
CA ARG A 216 -17.02 -21.50 -38.54
C ARG A 216 -18.39 -21.12 -39.12
N ARG A 217 -19.23 -20.43 -38.35
CA ARG A 217 -20.55 -19.93 -38.81
C ARG A 217 -20.46 -18.92 -39.95
N ARG A 218 -19.35 -18.18 -40.03
CA ARG A 218 -19.10 -17.16 -41.07
C ARG A 218 -18.39 -17.67 -42.33
N LYS A 219 -17.92 -18.93 -42.35
CA LYS A 219 -17.41 -19.53 -43.58
C LYS A 219 -18.61 -19.99 -44.42
N PRO A 220 -18.79 -19.48 -45.66
CA PRO A 220 -19.83 -19.93 -46.57
C PRO A 220 -19.62 -21.38 -47.00
#